data_AF-A0A1N7M9B6-F1
#
_entry.id   AF-A0A1N7M9B6-F1
#
_cell.length_a   1.000
_cell.length_b   1.000
_cell.length_c   1.000
_cell.angle_alpha   90.00
_cell.angle_beta   90.00
_cell.angle_gamma   90.00
#
_symmetry.space_group_name_H-M   'P 1'
#
loop_
_entity.id
_entity.type
_entity.pdbx_description
1 polymer ?
#
loop_
_entity_poly.entity_id
_entity_poly.type
_entity_poly.pdbx_seq_one_letter_code
_entity_poly.pdbx_strand_id
1 'polypeptide(L)' 'MRADREDMIRDALAALPEGEFHLPDALGAAWDTLWIGEKVGLGNDFLKAVRAGRFAGIEDTGRKDHGLHLYVKRST' A
#
# COMPACT_ATOMS: atom_id res chain seq x y z
N MET A 1 5.39 9.84 5.47
CA MET A 1 5.25 8.52 6.12
C MET A 1 6.20 8.46 7.30
N ARG A 2 5.83 7.77 8.39
CA ARG A 2 6.76 7.48 9.50
C ARG A 2 7.44 6.12 9.25
N ALA A 3 8.61 5.87 9.85
CA ALA A 3 9.39 4.64 9.63
C ALA A 3 8.60 3.37 10.01
N ASP A 4 7.99 3.35 11.20
CA ASP A 4 7.10 2.27 11.69
C ASP A 4 6.02 1.86 10.67
N ARG A 5 5.50 2.83 9.92
CA ARG A 5 4.48 2.61 8.88
C ARG A 5 5.07 2.20 7.53
N GLU A 6 6.29 2.64 7.21
CA GLU A 6 6.98 2.18 6.00
C GLU A 6 7.40 0.70 6.16
N ASP A 7 7.94 0.33 7.32
CA ASP A 7 8.40 -1.03 7.64
C ASP A 7 7.23 -2.02 7.69
N MET A 8 6.14 -1.69 8.40
CA MET A 8 4.89 -2.47 8.41
C MET A 8 4.35 -2.74 6.99
N ILE A 9 4.43 -1.75 6.09
CA ILE A 9 4.01 -1.91 4.70
C ILE A 9 5.00 -2.80 3.92
N ARG A 10 6.32 -2.71 4.18
CA ARG A 10 7.32 -3.58 3.55
C ARG A 10 7.11 -5.05 3.90
N ASP A 11 6.86 -5.37 5.17
CA ASP A 11 6.62 -6.74 5.62
C ASP A 11 5.36 -7.34 4.98
N ALA A 12 4.26 -6.57 4.95
CA ALA A 12 3.01 -6.96 4.30
C ALA A 12 3.20 -7.19 2.79
N LEU A 13 3.89 -6.28 2.09
CA LEU A 13 4.17 -6.42 0.66
C LEU A 13 5.18 -7.51 0.33
N ALA A 14 6.06 -7.89 1.27
CA ALA A 14 6.96 -9.04 1.09
C ALA A 14 6.17 -10.36 1.06
N ALA A 15 5.19 -10.52 1.95
CA ALA A 15 4.32 -11.69 2.02
C ALA A 15 3.26 -11.78 0.90
N LEU A 16 2.88 -10.65 0.31
CA LEU A 16 1.89 -10.56 -0.78
C LEU A 16 2.39 -11.27 -2.07
N PRO A 17 1.57 -12.04 -2.81
CA PRO A 17 1.94 -12.56 -4.14
C PRO A 17 2.05 -11.45 -5.21
N GLU A 18 2.63 -11.76 -6.37
CA GLU A 18 2.47 -10.94 -7.59
C GLU A 18 0.99 -10.81 -7.99
N GLY A 19 0.62 -9.66 -8.54
CA GLY A 19 -0.76 -9.37 -8.97
C GLY A 19 -1.26 -7.98 -8.58
N GLU A 20 -2.52 -7.71 -8.91
CA GLU A 20 -3.19 -6.45 -8.53
C GLU A 20 -3.68 -6.51 -7.06
N PHE A 21 -3.61 -5.39 -6.34
CA PHE A 21 -4.02 -5.32 -4.93
C PHE A 21 -4.43 -3.90 -4.49
N HIS A 22 -5.13 -3.82 -3.34
CA HIS A 22 -5.30 -2.58 -2.60
C HIS A 22 -4.51 -2.62 -1.28
N LEU A 23 -4.02 -1.45 -0.83
CA LEU A 23 -3.28 -1.30 0.43
C LEU A 23 -4.03 -1.84 1.68
N PRO A 24 -5.37 -1.67 1.82
CA PRO A 24 -6.12 -2.25 2.94
C PRO A 24 -5.99 -3.77 3.01
N ASP A 25 -6.15 -4.45 1.87
CA ASP A 25 -6.17 -5.91 1.79
C ASP A 25 -4.79 -6.51 2.07
N ALA A 26 -3.74 -5.84 1.59
CA ALA A 26 -2.35 -6.21 1.87
C ALA A 26 -1.99 -6.06 3.36
N LEU A 27 -2.55 -5.04 4.05
CA LEU A 27 -2.31 -4.81 5.48
C LEU A 27 -3.25 -5.61 6.40
N GLY A 28 -4.41 -6.04 5.91
CA GLY A 28 -5.39 -6.86 6.63
C GLY A 28 -5.71 -6.30 8.03
N ALA A 29 -5.55 -7.13 9.06
CA ALA A 29 -5.84 -6.75 10.45
C ALA A 29 -5.07 -5.51 10.94
N ALA A 30 -3.88 -5.21 10.38
CA ALA A 30 -3.14 -4.00 10.72
C ALA A 30 -3.87 -2.74 10.22
N TRP A 31 -4.51 -2.80 9.06
CA TRP A 31 -5.38 -1.72 8.56
C TRP A 31 -6.56 -1.48 9.51
N ASP A 32 -7.20 -2.53 10.02
CA ASP A 32 -8.43 -2.39 10.81
C ASP A 32 -8.25 -1.75 12.19
N THR A 33 -7.03 -1.76 12.73
CA THR A 33 -6.71 -0.99 13.95
C THR A 33 -6.64 0.53 13.74
N LEU A 34 -6.56 1.01 12.49
CA LEU A 34 -6.36 2.42 12.15
C LEU A 34 -7.67 3.22 12.16
N TRP A 35 -7.63 4.43 12.72
CA TRP A 35 -8.74 5.38 12.65
C TRP A 35 -8.93 5.92 11.23
N ILE A 36 -10.14 6.39 10.88
CA ILE A 36 -10.47 6.82 9.50
C ILE A 36 -9.50 7.88 8.97
N GLY A 37 -9.12 8.87 9.80
CA GLY A 37 -8.12 9.89 9.41
C GLY A 37 -6.73 9.31 9.16
N GLU A 38 -6.35 8.25 9.86
CA GLU A 38 -5.08 7.55 9.67
C GLU A 38 -5.10 6.67 8.43
N LYS A 39 -6.21 5.99 8.14
CA LYS A 39 -6.45 5.24 6.90
C LYS A 39 -6.28 6.15 5.68
N VAL A 40 -6.89 7.35 5.70
CA VAL A 40 -6.74 8.36 4.65
C VAL A 40 -5.30 8.89 4.57
N GLY A 41 -4.65 9.18 5.71
CA GLY A 41 -3.27 9.64 5.74
C GLY A 41 -2.28 8.61 5.17
N LEU A 42 -2.40 7.36 5.61
CA LEU A 42 -1.55 6.24 5.19
C LEU A 42 -1.68 5.94 3.70
N GLY A 43 -2.91 5.90 3.17
CA GLY A 43 -3.14 5.69 1.74
C GLY A 43 -2.53 6.79 0.86
N ASN A 44 -2.63 8.06 1.30
CA ASN A 44 -2.00 9.19 0.59
C ASN A 44 -0.47 9.16 0.65
N ASP A 45 0.10 8.78 1.80
CA ASP A 45 1.55 8.67 1.97
C ASP A 45 2.14 7.49 1.18
N PHE A 46 1.45 6.34 1.16
CA PHE A 46 1.82 5.19 0.36
C PHE A 46 1.78 5.51 -1.15
N LEU A 47 0.70 6.14 -1.65
CA LEU A 47 0.58 6.55 -3.05
C LEU A 47 1.76 7.44 -3.50
N LYS A 48 2.15 8.42 -2.67
CA LYS A 48 3.31 9.28 -2.93
C LYS A 48 4.62 8.49 -2.92
N ALA A 49 4.78 7.56 -1.98
CA ALA A 49 5.98 6.75 -1.84
C ALA A 49 6.17 5.75 -3.01
N VAL A 50 5.09 5.12 -3.47
CA VAL A 50 5.07 4.28 -4.69
C VAL A 50 5.44 5.11 -5.92
N ARG A 51 4.78 6.25 -6.13
CA ARG A 51 5.10 7.17 -7.25
C ARG A 51 6.52 7.76 -7.19
N ALA A 52 7.16 7.75 -6.03
CA ALA A 52 8.55 8.15 -5.82
C ALA A 52 9.54 6.96 -5.84
N GLY A 53 9.11 5.75 -6.23
CA GLY A 53 9.97 4.57 -6.35
C GLY A 53 10.47 3.98 -5.03
N ARG A 54 9.88 4.35 -3.87
CA ARG A 54 10.35 3.86 -2.55
C ARG A 54 10.01 2.38 -2.28
N PHE A 55 9.08 1.82 -3.03
CA PHE A 55 8.68 0.42 -2.97
C PHE A 55 9.02 -0.26 -4.29
N ALA A 56 10.15 -0.97 -4.33
CA ALA A 56 10.57 -1.74 -5.49
C ALA A 56 9.54 -2.83 -5.82
N GLY A 57 9.31 -3.09 -7.11
CA GLY A 57 8.32 -4.05 -7.58
C GLY A 57 6.86 -3.61 -7.41
N ILE A 58 6.56 -2.39 -6.95
CA ILE A 58 5.18 -1.90 -6.77
C ILE A 58 4.91 -0.72 -7.71
N GLU A 59 3.84 -0.82 -8.49
CA GLU A 59 3.39 0.22 -9.42
C GLU A 59 1.99 0.74 -9.02
N ASP A 60 1.77 2.06 -9.04
CA ASP A 60 0.43 2.65 -9.01
C ASP A 60 -0.16 2.59 -10.42
N THR A 61 -1.28 1.88 -10.60
CA THR A 61 -1.89 1.75 -11.92
C THR A 61 -2.71 2.97 -12.34
N GLY A 62 -2.81 3.99 -11.47
CA GLY A 62 -3.59 5.22 -11.69
C GLY A 62 -5.11 5.02 -11.65
N ARG A 63 -5.58 3.77 -11.74
CA ARG A 63 -6.98 3.37 -11.62
C ARG A 63 -7.42 3.32 -10.17
N LYS A 64 -8.75 3.33 -10.01
CA LYS A 64 -9.42 2.96 -8.77
C LYS A 64 -10.40 1.84 -9.02
N ASP A 65 -10.54 0.96 -8.04
CA ASP A 65 -11.66 0.04 -7.93
C ASP A 65 -12.26 0.13 -6.52
N HIS A 66 -13.58 -0.03 -6.41
CA HIS A 66 -14.35 0.16 -5.16
C HIS A 66 -14.01 1.45 -4.36
N GLY A 67 -13.49 2.49 -5.04
CA GLY A 67 -13.04 3.77 -4.44
C GLY A 67 -11.58 3.78 -3.94
N LEU A 68 -10.94 2.62 -3.82
CA LEU A 68 -9.55 2.43 -3.42
C LEU A 68 -8.59 2.58 -4.60
N HIS A 69 -7.32 2.90 -4.34
CA HIS A 69 -6.27 2.87 -5.38
C HIS A 69 -5.89 1.43 -5.70
N LEU A 70 -5.82 1.11 -6.99
CA LEU A 70 -5.41 -0.22 -7.47
C LEU A 70 -3.92 -0.19 -7.83
N TYR A 71 -3.14 -0.96 -7.08
CA TYR A 71 -1.70 -1.14 -7.29
C TYR A 71 -1.44 -2.49 -7.94
N VAL A 72 -0.24 -2.70 -8.48
CA VAL A 72 0.24 -4.01 -8.92
C VAL A 72 1.60 -4.31 -8.32
N LYS A 73 1.78 -5.52 -7.78
CA LYS A 73 3.07 -6.08 -7.43
C LYS A 73 3.61 -6.88 -8.62
N ARG A 74 4.88 -6.65 -8.94
CA ARG A 74 5.69 -7.33 -9.95
C ARG A 74 6.85 -8.06 -9.28
N SER A 75 7.26 -9.18 -9.85
CA SER A 75 8.62 -9.68 -9.67
C SER A 75 9.62 -8.63 -10.17
N THR A 76 10.70 -8.43 -9.41
CA THR A 76 11.77 -7.46 -9.67
C THR A 76 12.99 -8.15 -10.26
#